data_AF-U1QZM1-F1
#
_entry.id   AF-U1QZM1-F1
#
_cell.length_a   1.000
_cell.length_b   1.000
_cell.length_c   1.000
_cell.angle_alpha   90.00
_cell.angle_beta   90.00
_cell.angle_gamma   90.00
#
_symmetry.space_group_name_H-M   'P 1'
#
loop_
_entity.id
_entity.type
_entity.pdbx_description
1 polymer ?
#
loop_
_entity_poly.entity_id
_entity_poly.type
_entity_poly.pdbx_seq_one_letter_code
_entity_poly.pdbx_strand_id
1 'polypeptide(L)'
;MAVALNEAYAAADNEVVVKTDCDSRVAPDAVREAVATLADPTVAAVTGRNAEVLGGSGVERGYRDVQARIQTLESHLDSTFVFHGPFSAFERDVIVPVDEDSIADDTELALRIRRGGDRVVFDPAIRYMEAAHSGFRKRRRQKDRRAMGLLRLLWRQRDALFRPRYGLYGLVVLPFNWWFTVVSPWLVAAGVGLATLVGLALARPVRAGRAGGGRGVRRRRLAGRARLAPTALLGVRHAGVVGPGGTEAVGRRG
;
A
#
# COMPACT_ATOMS: atom_id res chain seq x y z
N MET A 1 -11.75 19.33 -5.08
CA MET A 1 -10.29 19.32 -5.34
C MET A 1 -10.03 19.56 -6.82
N ALA A 2 -10.62 18.76 -7.71
CA ALA A 2 -10.52 18.92 -9.16
C ALA A 2 -10.86 20.34 -9.67
N VAL A 3 -11.87 21.03 -9.12
CA VAL A 3 -12.19 22.43 -9.50
C VAL A 3 -11.00 23.38 -9.26
N ALA A 4 -10.47 23.42 -8.04
CA ALA A 4 -9.31 24.25 -7.71
C ALA A 4 -8.06 23.87 -8.51
N LEU A 5 -7.90 22.59 -8.84
CA LEU A 5 -6.81 22.12 -9.69
C LEU A 5 -6.96 22.61 -11.13
N ASN A 6 -8.16 22.54 -11.70
CA ASN A 6 -8.44 23.05 -13.04
C ASN A 6 -8.23 24.57 -13.11
N GLU A 7 -8.61 25.32 -12.07
CA GLU A 7 -8.30 26.74 -11.95
C GLU A 7 -6.79 27.00 -11.92
N ALA A 8 -6.03 26.21 -11.14
CA ALA A 8 -4.58 26.33 -11.06
C ALA A 8 -3.89 25.98 -12.39
N TYR A 9 -4.36 24.96 -13.10
CA TYR A 9 -3.87 24.60 -14.43
C TYR A 9 -4.16 25.69 -15.46
N ALA A 10 -5.34 26.31 -15.42
CA ALA A 10 -5.69 27.41 -16.30
C ALA A 10 -4.87 28.70 -16.03
N ALA A 11 -4.43 28.88 -14.78
CA ALA A 11 -3.62 30.02 -14.36
C ALA A 11 -2.10 29.81 -14.52
N ALA A 12 -1.64 28.65 -14.96
CA ALA A 12 -0.22 28.35 -15.11
C ALA A 12 0.31 28.87 -16.46
N ASP A 13 1.32 29.74 -16.43
CA ASP A 13 1.86 30.40 -17.63
C ASP A 13 3.17 29.80 -18.17
N ASN A 14 3.82 28.92 -17.40
CA ASN A 14 5.12 28.34 -17.76
C ASN A 14 4.98 27.08 -18.62
N GLU A 15 6.03 26.74 -19.37
CA GLU A 15 6.07 25.58 -20.28
C GLU A 15 5.80 24.25 -19.57
N VAL A 16 6.30 24.09 -18.34
CA VAL A 16 6.12 22.90 -17.52
C VAL A 16 5.34 23.25 -16.26
N VAL A 17 4.30 22.45 -15.98
CA VAL A 17 3.48 22.56 -14.78
C VAL A 17 3.77 21.37 -13.88
N VAL A 18 4.20 21.65 -12.64
CA VAL A 18 4.47 20.63 -11.62
C VAL A 18 3.36 20.67 -10.57
N LYS A 19 2.75 19.51 -10.32
CA LYS A 19 1.80 19.28 -9.24
C LYS A 19 2.46 18.43 -8.14
N THR A 20 2.23 18.83 -6.89
CA THR A 20 2.64 18.09 -5.68
C THR A 20 1.55 18.19 -4.61
N ASP A 21 1.38 17.12 -3.84
CA ASP A 21 0.53 17.13 -2.65
C ASP A 21 1.18 17.92 -1.50
N CYS A 22 0.39 18.61 -0.68
CA CYS A 22 0.88 19.42 0.45
C CYS A 22 1.53 18.61 1.57
N ASP A 23 1.25 17.31 1.66
CA ASP A 23 1.82 16.38 2.65
C ASP A 23 3.00 15.56 2.09
N SER A 24 3.49 15.96 0.91
CA SER A 24 4.60 15.32 0.23
C SER A 24 5.87 16.17 0.29
N ARG A 25 7.02 15.50 0.35
CA ARG A 25 8.35 16.12 0.24
C ARG A 25 8.99 15.64 -1.05
N VAL A 26 9.52 16.58 -1.81
CA VAL A 26 10.12 16.33 -3.12
C VAL A 26 11.63 16.49 -3.00
N ALA A 27 12.41 15.63 -3.67
CA ALA A 27 13.85 15.72 -3.65
C ALA A 27 14.33 17.02 -4.34
N PRO A 28 15.45 17.64 -3.91
CA PRO A 28 15.92 18.93 -4.46
C PRO A 28 16.23 18.90 -5.96
N ASP A 29 16.50 17.73 -6.51
CA ASP A 29 16.78 17.46 -7.92
C ASP A 29 15.54 17.08 -8.73
N ALA A 30 14.40 16.78 -8.11
CA ALA A 30 13.25 16.19 -8.80
C ALA A 30 12.71 17.03 -9.97
N VAL A 31 12.65 18.36 -9.83
CA VAL A 31 12.20 19.25 -10.92
C VAL A 31 13.20 19.24 -12.07
N ARG A 32 14.50 19.16 -11.78
CA ARG A 32 15.55 19.08 -12.80
C ARG A 32 15.44 17.79 -13.60
N GLU A 33 15.25 16.66 -12.92
CA GLU A 33 15.06 15.35 -13.55
C GLU A 33 13.76 15.30 -14.35
N ALA A 34 12.68 15.92 -13.85
CA ALA A 34 11.41 16.04 -14.56
C ALA A 34 11.56 16.83 -15.86
N VAL A 35 12.19 18.00 -15.81
CA VAL A 35 12.47 18.81 -17.01
C VAL A 35 13.41 18.09 -17.98
N ALA A 36 14.41 17.37 -17.48
CA ALA A 36 15.30 16.56 -18.32
C ALA A 36 14.53 15.43 -19.04
N THR A 37 13.55 14.81 -18.38
CA THR A 37 12.68 13.80 -19.00
C THR A 37 11.74 14.41 -20.04
N LEU A 38 11.16 15.57 -19.75
CA LEU A 38 10.28 16.31 -20.67
C LEU A 38 11.03 16.97 -21.84
N ALA A 39 12.36 16.91 -21.88
CA ALA A 39 13.13 17.37 -23.03
C ALA A 39 12.99 16.46 -24.25
N ASP A 40 12.51 15.22 -24.07
CA ASP A 40 12.11 14.34 -25.17
C ASP A 40 10.76 14.82 -25.72
N PRO A 41 10.68 15.28 -27.00
CA PRO A 41 9.45 15.83 -27.57
C PRO A 41 8.33 14.79 -27.74
N THR A 42 8.59 13.51 -27.47
CA THR A 42 7.56 12.47 -27.45
C THR A 42 6.89 12.31 -26.08
N VAL A 43 7.41 12.95 -25.04
CA VAL A 43 7.00 12.78 -23.64
C VAL A 43 6.41 14.08 -23.10
N ALA A 44 5.10 14.09 -22.86
CA ALA A 44 4.41 15.29 -22.38
C ALA A 44 4.03 15.23 -20.89
N ALA A 45 4.28 14.11 -20.21
CA ALA A 45 4.08 14.01 -18.76
C ALA A 45 5.04 13.01 -18.12
N VAL A 46 5.46 13.31 -16.89
CA VAL A 46 6.34 12.44 -16.10
C VAL A 46 5.92 12.40 -14.62
N THR A 47 6.03 11.21 -14.01
CA THR A 47 5.91 11.01 -12.56
C THR A 47 7.15 10.31 -12.01
N GLY A 48 7.30 10.33 -10.69
CA GLY A 48 8.49 9.80 -10.01
C GLY A 48 8.24 8.56 -9.15
N ARG A 49 9.29 8.14 -8.44
CA ARG A 49 9.27 7.08 -7.43
C ARG A 49 9.09 7.66 -6.02
N ASN A 50 8.29 6.98 -5.21
CA ASN A 50 8.31 7.17 -3.77
C ASN A 50 9.59 6.54 -3.17
N ALA A 51 10.56 7.36 -2.77
CA ALA A 51 11.89 6.92 -2.33
C ALA A 51 11.90 6.40 -0.89
N GLU A 52 11.13 7.03 0.00
CA GLU A 52 11.13 6.69 1.42
C GLU A 52 9.76 6.97 2.05
N VAL A 53 9.24 5.97 2.77
CA VAL A 53 8.09 6.15 3.67
C VAL A 53 8.63 6.07 5.09
N LEU A 54 8.63 7.19 5.80
CA LEU A 54 8.89 7.22 7.25
C LEU A 54 7.90 6.26 7.94
N GLY A 55 8.41 5.17 8.51
CA GLY A 55 7.59 4.13 9.17
C GLY A 55 6.96 3.07 8.24
N GLY A 56 7.47 2.88 7.02
CA GLY A 56 7.06 1.79 6.12
C GLY A 56 7.68 0.42 6.49
N SER A 57 6.93 -0.67 6.30
CA SER A 57 7.45 -2.04 6.49
C SER A 57 8.35 -2.47 5.31
N GLY A 58 9.25 -3.44 5.52
CA GLY A 58 10.07 -4.00 4.43
C GLY A 58 9.25 -4.59 3.28
N VAL A 59 8.08 -5.15 3.60
CA VAL A 59 7.11 -5.66 2.61
C VAL A 59 6.53 -4.53 1.76
N GLU A 60 6.20 -3.38 2.38
CA GLU A 60 5.69 -2.22 1.65
C GLU A 60 6.76 -1.63 0.72
N ARG A 61 8.03 -1.60 1.14
CA ARG A 61 9.15 -1.21 0.26
C ARG A 61 9.28 -2.15 -0.93
N GLY A 62 9.35 -3.46 -0.69
CA GLY A 62 9.47 -4.45 -1.77
C GLY A 62 8.30 -4.38 -2.77
N TYR A 63 7.07 -4.16 -2.29
CA TYR A 63 5.91 -3.95 -3.16
C TYR A 63 6.08 -2.71 -4.05
N ARG A 64 6.55 -1.58 -3.48
CA ARG A 64 6.78 -0.34 -4.23
C ARG A 64 7.92 -0.48 -5.23
N ASP A 65 8.96 -1.24 -4.91
CA ASP A 65 10.06 -1.52 -5.83
C ASP A 65 9.58 -2.32 -7.04
N VAL A 66 8.74 -3.34 -6.82
CA VAL A 66 8.09 -4.09 -7.91
C VAL A 66 7.20 -3.16 -8.73
N GLN A 67 6.39 -2.31 -8.10
CA GLN A 67 5.55 -1.35 -8.81
C GLN A 67 6.37 -0.36 -9.64
N ALA A 68 7.49 0.14 -9.12
CA ALA A 68 8.38 1.03 -9.84
C ALA A 68 9.07 0.33 -11.02
N ARG A 69 9.46 -0.95 -10.86
CA ARG A 69 10.00 -1.77 -11.94
C ARG A 69 8.97 -1.92 -13.07
N ILE A 70 7.72 -2.24 -12.74
CA ILE A 70 6.63 -2.37 -13.71
C ILE A 70 6.43 -1.06 -14.47
N GLN A 71 6.29 0.07 -13.78
CA GLN A 71 6.08 1.37 -14.44
C GLN A 71 7.27 1.79 -15.31
N THR A 72 8.50 1.45 -14.90
CA THR A 72 9.69 1.68 -15.73
C THR A 72 9.60 0.87 -17.03
N LEU A 73 9.20 -0.40 -16.95
CA LEU A 73 9.01 -1.25 -18.14
C LEU A 73 7.86 -0.74 -19.02
N GLU A 74 6.75 -0.31 -18.42
CA GLU A 74 5.62 0.29 -19.16
C GLU A 74 6.07 1.55 -19.91
N SER A 75 6.89 2.39 -19.28
CA SER A 75 7.43 3.61 -19.87
C SER A 75 8.39 3.32 -21.02
N HIS A 76 9.22 2.28 -20.91
CA HIS A 76 10.07 1.84 -22.01
C HIS A 76 9.28 1.23 -23.18
N LEU A 77 8.16 0.56 -22.89
CA LEU A 77 7.30 0.01 -23.93
C LEU A 77 6.50 1.10 -24.64
N ASP A 78 5.89 2.00 -23.87
CA ASP A 78 5.08 3.10 -24.39
C ASP A 78 4.91 4.20 -23.33
N SER A 79 4.07 3.92 -22.32
CA SER A 79 3.62 4.87 -21.30
C SER A 79 3.15 4.11 -20.05
N THR A 80 3.36 4.70 -18.86
CA THR A 80 2.88 4.14 -17.58
C THR A 80 1.37 4.34 -17.42
N PHE A 81 0.66 3.36 -16.85
CA PHE A 81 -0.76 3.51 -16.55
C PHE A 81 -1.00 4.35 -15.29
N VAL A 82 -0.12 4.28 -14.30
CA VAL A 82 -0.31 4.92 -12.98
C VAL A 82 0.55 6.16 -12.86
N PHE A 83 -0.06 7.26 -12.40
CA PHE A 83 0.63 8.48 -11.99
C PHE A 83 0.44 8.75 -10.50
N HIS A 84 1.44 9.39 -9.86
CA HIS A 84 1.46 9.61 -8.42
C HIS A 84 1.28 11.10 -8.07
N GLY A 85 0.21 11.43 -7.33
CA GLY A 85 -0.06 12.82 -6.88
C GLY A 85 1.03 13.51 -6.05
N PRO A 86 1.84 12.81 -5.24
CA PRO A 86 2.98 13.43 -4.57
C PRO A 86 3.98 14.12 -5.50
N PHE A 87 4.10 13.67 -6.76
CA PHE A 87 4.88 14.37 -7.77
C PHE A 87 4.46 13.97 -9.19
N SER A 88 4.00 14.94 -9.96
CA SER A 88 3.73 14.82 -11.38
C SER A 88 4.05 16.12 -12.10
N ALA A 89 4.69 16.03 -13.26
CA ALA A 89 4.99 17.16 -14.13
C ALA A 89 4.38 16.94 -15.51
N PHE A 90 3.89 18.00 -16.12
CA PHE A 90 3.18 18.00 -17.40
C PHE A 90 3.67 19.16 -18.27
N GLU A 91 3.76 18.95 -19.58
CA GLU A 91 3.81 20.06 -20.53
C GLU A 91 2.49 20.82 -20.49
N ARG A 92 2.55 22.16 -20.43
CA ARG A 92 1.36 23.01 -20.26
C ARG A 92 0.35 22.83 -21.40
N ASP A 93 0.82 22.71 -22.63
CA ASP A 93 -0.03 22.73 -23.83
C ASP A 93 -0.90 21.47 -23.99
N VAL A 94 -0.55 20.36 -23.34
CA VAL A 94 -1.34 19.12 -23.35
C VAL A 94 -2.29 19.00 -22.16
N ILE A 95 -2.23 19.94 -21.20
CA ILE A 95 -3.08 19.88 -20.01
C ILE A 95 -4.52 20.13 -20.42
N VAL A 96 -5.39 19.19 -20.05
CA VAL A 96 -6.83 19.30 -20.20
C VAL A 96 -7.51 19.26 -18.83
N PRO A 97 -8.67 19.90 -18.66
CA PRO A 97 -9.40 19.84 -17.40
C PRO A 97 -9.66 18.39 -16.99
N VAL A 98 -9.51 18.07 -15.72
CA VAL A 98 -9.91 16.77 -15.14
C VAL A 98 -11.37 16.82 -14.70
N ASP A 99 -12.04 15.66 -14.66
CA ASP A 99 -13.42 15.60 -14.19
C ASP A 99 -13.53 16.03 -12.72
N GLU A 100 -14.59 16.78 -12.40
CA GLU A 100 -14.82 17.27 -11.03
C GLU A 100 -14.99 16.14 -10.00
N ASP A 101 -15.48 14.99 -10.45
CA ASP A 101 -15.71 13.78 -9.65
C ASP A 101 -14.49 12.82 -9.62
N SER A 102 -13.35 13.25 -10.20
CA SER A 102 -12.16 12.42 -10.26
C SER A 102 -11.60 12.08 -8.87
N ILE A 103 -11.28 10.81 -8.68
CA ILE A 103 -10.64 10.28 -7.47
C ILE A 103 -9.11 10.20 -7.63
N ALA A 104 -8.63 10.12 -8.88
CA ALA A 104 -7.24 9.91 -9.25
C ALA A 104 -6.89 10.85 -10.41
N ASP A 105 -6.97 12.13 -10.13
CA ASP A 105 -6.83 13.24 -11.08
C ASP A 105 -5.48 13.24 -11.81
N ASP A 106 -4.38 12.86 -11.16
CA ASP A 106 -3.06 12.72 -11.81
C ASP A 106 -3.07 11.68 -12.91
N THR A 107 -3.61 10.51 -12.59
CA THR A 107 -3.69 9.39 -13.52
C THR A 107 -4.71 9.72 -14.60
N GLU A 108 -5.81 10.38 -14.26
CA GLU A 108 -6.79 10.78 -15.25
C GLU A 108 -6.21 11.75 -16.28
N LEU A 109 -5.49 12.78 -15.85
CA LEU A 109 -4.83 13.74 -16.74
C LEU A 109 -3.80 13.03 -17.62
N ALA A 110 -2.93 12.20 -17.04
CA ALA A 110 -1.94 11.44 -17.79
C ALA A 110 -2.59 10.53 -18.86
N LEU A 111 -3.71 9.89 -18.53
CA LEU A 111 -4.45 9.06 -19.48
C LEU A 111 -5.12 9.87 -20.60
N ARG A 112 -5.56 11.10 -20.32
CA ARG A 112 -6.08 12.02 -21.35
C ARG A 112 -4.97 12.47 -22.29
N ILE A 113 -3.81 12.88 -21.74
CA ILE A 113 -2.61 13.22 -22.51
C ILE A 113 -2.20 12.03 -23.39
N ARG A 114 -2.12 10.82 -22.81
CA ARG A 114 -1.79 9.63 -23.58
C ARG A 114 -2.74 9.35 -24.73
N ARG A 115 -4.04 9.63 -24.55
CA ARG A 115 -5.03 9.51 -25.63
C ARG A 115 -4.88 10.59 -26.71
N GLY A 116 -4.33 11.75 -26.37
CA GLY A 116 -4.00 12.82 -27.31
C GLY A 116 -2.88 12.44 -28.29
N GLY A 117 -2.00 11.52 -27.90
CA GLY A 117 -0.95 10.96 -28.75
C GLY A 117 0.41 10.91 -28.06
N ASP A 118 0.63 11.78 -27.08
CA ASP A 118 1.90 11.94 -26.38
C ASP A 118 2.15 10.82 -25.38
N ARG A 119 3.42 10.62 -25.01
CA ARG A 119 3.78 9.60 -24.02
C ARG A 119 3.74 10.18 -22.62
N VAL A 120 3.37 9.33 -21.68
CA VAL A 120 3.35 9.65 -20.25
C VAL A 120 4.17 8.62 -19.50
N VAL A 121 5.24 9.05 -18.83
CA VAL A 121 6.30 8.15 -18.37
C VAL A 121 6.54 8.22 -16.87
N PHE A 122 7.19 7.19 -16.37
CA PHE A 122 7.69 7.09 -15.01
C PHE A 122 9.22 7.14 -15.06
N ASP A 123 9.80 8.10 -14.35
CA ASP A 123 11.24 8.19 -14.17
C ASP A 123 11.62 7.86 -12.72
N PRO A 124 12.38 6.77 -12.47
CA PRO A 124 12.84 6.41 -11.13
C PRO A 124 13.85 7.40 -10.51
N ALA A 125 14.48 8.29 -11.30
CA ALA A 125 15.41 9.30 -10.79
C ALA A 125 14.69 10.42 -10.02
N ILE A 126 13.45 10.72 -10.42
CA ILE A 126 12.55 11.64 -9.71
C ILE A 126 12.09 10.99 -8.41
N ARG A 127 12.45 11.59 -7.29
CA ARG A 127 12.21 11.04 -5.95
C ARG A 127 11.32 11.96 -5.13
N TYR A 128 10.30 11.36 -4.51
CA TYR A 128 9.45 12.03 -3.51
C TYR A 128 9.20 11.14 -2.30
N MET A 129 8.69 11.72 -1.24
CA MET A 129 8.33 11.07 0.02
C MET A 129 6.93 11.52 0.41
N GLU A 130 6.11 10.57 0.86
CA GLU A 130 4.73 10.84 1.32
C GLU A 130 4.65 10.57 2.82
N ALA A 131 3.99 11.46 3.58
CA ALA A 131 3.76 11.23 5.00
C ALA A 131 2.92 9.97 5.24
N ALA A 132 3.42 9.06 6.07
CA ALA A 132 2.67 7.86 6.43
C ALA A 132 1.57 8.18 7.44
N HIS A 133 0.33 7.76 7.16
CA HIS A 133 -0.75 7.80 8.14
C HIS A 133 -0.45 6.81 9.28
N SER A 134 -0.41 7.31 10.53
CA SER A 134 -0.10 6.50 11.73
C SER A 134 -1.18 5.48 12.09
N GLY A 135 -2.45 5.76 11.76
CA GLY A 135 -3.58 4.87 12.06
C GLY A 135 -3.88 3.86 10.95
N PHE A 136 -3.95 2.57 11.28
CA PHE A 136 -4.29 1.48 10.34
C PHE A 136 -5.59 1.74 9.56
N ARG A 137 -6.66 2.18 10.25
CA ARG A 137 -7.96 2.46 9.62
C ARG A 137 -7.88 3.58 8.58
N LYS A 138 -7.13 4.66 8.87
CA LYS A 138 -6.93 5.78 7.94
C LYS A 138 -6.11 5.33 6.72
N ARG A 139 -5.02 4.59 6.95
CA ARG A 139 -4.19 4.01 5.88
C ARG A 139 -4.99 3.08 4.97
N ARG A 140 -5.85 2.22 5.54
CA ARG A 140 -6.73 1.34 4.76
C ARG A 140 -7.71 2.13 3.90
N ARG A 141 -8.44 3.09 4.48
CA ARG A 141 -9.36 3.95 3.73
C ARG A 141 -8.68 4.70 2.58
N GLN A 142 -7.46 5.19 2.80
CA GLN A 142 -6.66 5.85 1.76
C GLN A 142 -6.35 4.87 0.61
N LYS A 143 -5.90 3.64 0.92
CA LYS A 143 -5.61 2.60 -0.08
C LYS A 143 -6.87 2.16 -0.84
N ASP A 144 -7.99 1.96 -0.13
CA ASP A 144 -9.27 1.58 -0.74
C ASP A 144 -9.77 2.66 -1.71
N ARG A 145 -9.64 3.94 -1.33
CA ARG A 145 -9.97 5.08 -2.20
C ARG A 145 -9.09 5.12 -3.45
N ARG A 146 -7.77 4.96 -3.29
CA ARG A 146 -6.81 4.92 -4.41
C ARG A 146 -7.12 3.77 -5.37
N ALA A 147 -7.37 2.57 -4.84
CA ALA A 147 -7.74 1.40 -5.64
C ALA A 147 -9.05 1.62 -6.42
N MET A 148 -10.07 2.20 -5.78
CA MET A 148 -11.33 2.53 -6.44
C MET A 148 -11.15 3.56 -7.56
N GLY A 149 -10.30 4.57 -7.37
CA GLY A 149 -9.96 5.55 -8.41
C GLY A 149 -9.34 4.89 -9.63
N LEU A 150 -8.31 4.06 -9.43
CA LEU A 150 -7.64 3.33 -10.51
C LEU A 150 -8.58 2.37 -11.25
N LEU A 151 -9.44 1.63 -10.52
CA LEU A 151 -10.44 0.75 -11.14
C LEU A 151 -11.44 1.51 -12.01
N ARG A 152 -11.91 2.68 -11.55
CA ARG A 152 -12.81 3.54 -12.35
C ARG A 152 -12.11 4.02 -13.63
N LEU A 153 -10.85 4.43 -13.53
CA LEU A 153 -10.08 4.86 -14.70
C LEU A 153 -9.79 3.72 -15.67
N LEU A 154 -9.39 2.53 -15.18
CA LEU A 154 -9.24 1.32 -16.01
C LEU A 154 -10.54 0.98 -16.74
N TRP A 155 -11.68 1.10 -16.07
CA TRP A 155 -12.99 0.86 -16.66
C TRP A 155 -13.36 1.90 -17.71
N ARG A 156 -13.03 3.18 -17.49
CA ARG A 156 -13.20 4.26 -18.49
C ARG A 156 -12.27 4.06 -19.70
N GLN A 157 -11.10 3.47 -19.50
CA GLN A 157 -10.14 3.15 -20.56
C GLN A 157 -10.43 1.85 -21.33
N ARG A 158 -11.48 1.10 -20.97
CA ARG A 158 -11.77 -0.23 -21.56
C ARG A 158 -11.90 -0.24 -23.09
N ASP A 159 -12.34 0.88 -23.67
CA ASP A 159 -12.44 1.01 -25.12
C ASP A 159 -11.06 1.10 -25.78
N ALA A 160 -9.98 1.43 -25.07
CA ALA A 160 -8.63 1.42 -25.62
C ALA A 160 -7.97 0.03 -25.62
N LEU A 161 -8.58 -0.98 -24.96
CA LEU A 161 -8.04 -2.33 -24.90
C LEU A 161 -7.93 -2.96 -26.30
N PHE A 162 -6.75 -3.51 -26.58
CA PHE A 162 -6.42 -4.21 -27.82
C PHE A 162 -6.63 -3.37 -29.09
N ARG A 163 -6.62 -2.03 -28.98
CA ARG A 163 -6.75 -1.14 -30.14
C ARG A 163 -5.36 -0.72 -30.66
N PRO A 164 -4.97 -1.10 -31.89
CA PRO A 164 -3.66 -0.75 -32.46
C PRO A 164 -3.40 0.75 -32.59
N ARG A 165 -4.47 1.57 -32.69
CA ARG A 165 -4.38 3.04 -32.77
C ARG A 165 -3.65 3.68 -31.59
N TYR A 166 -3.59 2.98 -30.44
CA TYR A 166 -2.91 3.44 -29.23
C TYR A 166 -1.55 2.75 -29.03
N GLY A 167 -0.96 2.18 -30.09
CA GLY A 167 0.37 1.57 -30.03
C GLY A 167 0.49 0.43 -29.02
N LEU A 168 1.67 0.29 -28.42
CA LEU A 168 1.94 -0.73 -27.40
C LEU A 168 1.20 -0.45 -26.10
N TYR A 169 0.81 0.80 -25.84
CA TYR A 169 -0.04 1.12 -24.69
C TYR A 169 -1.38 0.37 -24.74
N GLY A 170 -2.12 0.46 -25.86
CA GLY A 170 -3.41 -0.22 -26.01
C GLY A 170 -3.30 -1.75 -26.17
N LEU A 171 -2.20 -2.23 -26.74
CA LEU A 171 -2.00 -3.65 -27.06
C LEU A 171 -1.36 -4.46 -25.93
N VAL A 172 -0.52 -3.83 -25.09
CA VAL A 172 0.28 -4.53 -24.08
C VAL A 172 0.08 -3.93 -22.69
N VAL A 173 0.36 -2.64 -22.50
CA VAL A 173 0.35 -2.01 -21.17
C VAL A 173 -1.04 -2.05 -20.54
N LEU A 174 -2.06 -1.60 -21.27
CA LEU A 174 -3.40 -1.50 -20.73
C LEU A 174 -4.02 -2.89 -20.46
N PRO A 175 -3.94 -3.88 -21.37
CA PRO A 175 -4.37 -5.25 -21.06
C PRO A 175 -3.65 -5.87 -19.85
N PHE A 176 -2.34 -5.64 -19.71
CA PHE A 176 -1.57 -6.10 -18.55
C PHE A 176 -2.10 -5.48 -17.25
N ASN A 177 -2.33 -4.16 -17.24
CA ASN A 177 -2.89 -3.48 -16.07
C ASN A 177 -4.32 -3.95 -15.74
N TRP A 178 -5.14 -4.23 -16.76
CA TRP A 178 -6.48 -4.78 -16.61
C TRP A 178 -6.44 -6.17 -15.98
N TRP A 179 -5.56 -7.05 -16.49
CA TRP A 179 -5.35 -8.38 -15.94
C TRP A 179 -4.86 -8.32 -14.49
N PHE A 180 -3.82 -7.54 -14.23
CA PHE A 180 -3.21 -7.46 -12.90
C PHE A 180 -4.16 -6.86 -11.87
N THR A 181 -4.90 -5.82 -12.22
CA THR A 181 -5.76 -5.10 -11.26
C THR A 181 -7.13 -5.77 -11.08
N VAL A 182 -7.73 -6.28 -12.16
CA VAL A 182 -9.10 -6.81 -12.13
C VAL A 182 -9.09 -8.33 -11.97
N VAL A 183 -8.32 -9.06 -12.78
CA VAL A 183 -8.43 -10.53 -12.86
C VAL A 183 -7.60 -11.23 -11.77
N SER A 184 -6.36 -10.78 -11.56
CA SER A 184 -5.42 -11.45 -10.65
C SER A 184 -5.93 -11.59 -9.21
N PRO A 185 -6.60 -10.59 -8.59
CA PRO A 185 -7.07 -10.72 -7.21
C PRO A 185 -8.12 -11.82 -7.04
N TRP A 186 -9.01 -11.99 -8.03
CA TRP A 186 -10.02 -13.05 -8.02
C TRP A 186 -9.40 -14.44 -8.19
N LEU A 187 -8.39 -14.57 -9.06
CA LEU A 187 -7.67 -15.82 -9.24
C LEU A 187 -6.93 -16.24 -7.96
N VAL A 188 -6.28 -15.28 -7.29
CA VAL A 188 -5.61 -15.54 -5.99
C VAL A 188 -6.64 -15.94 -4.94
N ALA A 189 -7.76 -15.21 -4.83
CA ALA A 189 -8.82 -15.52 -3.88
C ALA A 189 -9.43 -16.91 -4.12
N ALA A 190 -9.72 -17.25 -5.37
CA ALA A 190 -10.23 -18.57 -5.76
C ALA A 190 -9.21 -19.68 -5.47
N GLY A 191 -7.93 -19.45 -5.76
CA GLY A 191 -6.85 -20.40 -5.49
C GLY A 191 -6.67 -20.68 -4.00
N VAL A 192 -6.68 -19.64 -3.16
CA VAL A 192 -6.62 -19.79 -1.70
C VAL A 192 -7.86 -20.51 -1.17
N GLY A 193 -9.05 -20.17 -1.68
CA GLY A 193 -10.30 -20.83 -1.33
C GLY A 193 -10.28 -22.32 -1.66
N LEU A 194 -9.87 -22.68 -2.88
CA LEU A 194 -9.74 -24.06 -3.33
C LEU A 194 -8.70 -24.83 -2.49
N ALA A 195 -7.52 -24.24 -2.26
CA ALA A 195 -6.48 -24.85 -1.43
C ALA A 195 -6.97 -25.12 0.01
N THR A 196 -7.76 -24.20 0.57
CA THR A 196 -8.38 -24.36 1.89
C THR A 196 -9.39 -25.51 1.91
N LEU A 197 -10.27 -25.58 0.90
CA LEU A 197 -11.26 -26.67 0.79
C LEU A 197 -10.60 -28.04 0.63
N VAL A 198 -9.55 -28.13 -0.21
CA VAL A 198 -8.77 -29.36 -0.37
C VAL A 198 -8.08 -29.74 0.93
N GLY A 199 -7.47 -28.77 1.64
CA GLY A 199 -6.85 -29.01 2.94
C GLY A 199 -7.84 -29.54 3.98
N LEU A 200 -9.05 -28.99 4.03
CA LEU A 200 -10.12 -29.47 4.91
C LEU A 200 -10.62 -30.86 4.53
N ALA A 201 -10.73 -31.17 3.23
CA ALA A 201 -11.15 -32.49 2.76
C ALA A 201 -10.10 -33.59 3.02
N LEU A 202 -8.81 -33.24 2.96
CA LEU A 202 -7.70 -34.15 3.25
C LEU A 202 -7.42 -34.31 4.75
N ALA A 203 -7.83 -33.34 5.58
CA ALA A 203 -7.78 -33.44 7.03
C ALA A 203 -8.75 -34.53 7.50
N ARG A 204 -8.27 -35.78 7.59
CA ARG A 204 -9.06 -36.89 8.14
C ARG A 204 -9.57 -36.51 9.52
N PRO A 205 -10.85 -36.77 9.84
CA PRO A 205 -11.35 -36.56 11.19
C PRO A 205 -10.48 -37.39 12.12
N VAL A 206 -9.81 -36.72 13.07
CA VAL A 206 -9.15 -37.40 14.19
C VAL A 206 -10.23 -38.28 14.80
N ARG A 207 -10.11 -39.60 14.64
CA ARG A 207 -10.96 -40.56 15.34
C ARG A 207 -10.79 -40.24 16.80
N ALA A 208 -11.74 -39.52 17.39
CA ALA A 208 -11.91 -39.46 18.82
C ALA A 208 -12.02 -40.92 19.27
N GLY A 209 -10.95 -41.41 19.88
CA GLY A 209 -10.86 -42.79 20.33
C GLY A 209 -12.10 -43.07 21.17
N ARG A 210 -12.89 -44.05 20.74
CA ARG A 210 -13.86 -44.71 21.60
C ARG A 210 -13.10 -45.15 22.85
N ALA A 211 -13.26 -44.43 23.95
CA ALA A 211 -12.89 -44.90 25.27
C ALA A 211 -13.89 -45.99 25.68
N GLY A 212 -13.79 -47.15 25.02
CA GLY A 212 -14.36 -48.41 25.50
C GLY A 212 -13.30 -49.08 26.35
N GLY A 213 -13.52 -49.14 27.66
CA GLY A 213 -12.59 -49.79 28.59
C GLY A 213 -13.01 -49.59 30.02
N GLY A 214 -14.07 -50.27 30.44
CA GLY A 214 -14.47 -50.33 31.83
C GLY A 214 -13.32 -50.83 32.72
N ARG A 215 -13.02 -50.07 33.77
CA ARG A 215 -12.33 -50.59 34.95
C ARG A 215 -13.06 -50.08 36.19
N GLY A 216 -13.66 -51.04 36.90
CA GLY A 216 -14.45 -50.82 38.09
C GLY A 216 -13.66 -50.07 39.16
N VAL A 217 -14.29 -49.02 39.69
CA VAL A 217 -13.83 -48.31 40.87
C VAL A 217 -14.05 -49.23 42.08
N ARG A 218 -13.02 -50.00 42.48
CA ARG A 218 -12.98 -50.63 43.80
C ARG A 218 -12.73 -49.54 44.85
N ARG A 219 -13.80 -49.11 45.53
CA ARG A 219 -13.71 -48.31 46.77
C ARG A 219 -12.98 -49.12 47.84
N ARG A 220 -11.74 -48.74 48.17
CA ARG A 220 -11.04 -49.24 49.35
C ARG A 220 -11.37 -48.28 50.51
N ARG A 221 -12.23 -48.75 51.44
CA ARG A 221 -12.45 -48.12 52.75
C ARG A 221 -11.12 -48.12 53.51
N LEU A 222 -10.64 -46.96 53.94
CA LEU A 222 -9.63 -46.83 54.99
C LEU A 222 -10.33 -46.30 56.23
N ALA A 223 -10.29 -47.10 57.29
CA ALA A 223 -10.81 -46.79 58.61
C ALA A 223 -9.63 -46.58 59.58
N GLY A 224 -9.74 -45.55 60.42
CA GLY A 224 -8.94 -45.34 61.63
C GLY A 224 -7.58 -44.68 61.36
N ARG A 225 -7.11 -43.69 62.13
CA ARG A 225 -7.42 -43.26 63.50
C ARG A 225 -7.02 -41.79 63.65
N ALA A 226 -7.83 -41.07 64.41
CA ALA A 226 -7.52 -39.76 64.97
C ALA A 226 -6.39 -39.86 66.00
N ARG A 227 -5.52 -38.83 66.06
CA ARG A 227 -5.06 -38.18 67.31
C ARG A 227 -4.24 -36.92 67.01
N LEU A 228 -4.81 -35.80 67.46
CA LEU A 228 -4.23 -34.66 68.19
C LEU A 228 -3.17 -33.76 67.54
N ALA A 229 -3.55 -32.48 67.42
CA ALA A 229 -2.68 -31.30 67.24
C ALA A 229 -1.95 -30.95 68.57
N PRO A 230 -0.96 -30.02 68.55
CA PRO A 230 -1.31 -28.59 68.55
C PRO A 230 -0.44 -27.70 67.64
N THR A 231 -1.16 -26.79 66.98
CA THR A 231 -0.92 -25.34 66.89
C THR A 231 0.51 -24.80 67.03
N ALA A 232 1.07 -24.30 65.92
CA ALA A 232 2.05 -23.22 65.94
C ALA A 232 1.74 -22.23 64.81
N LEU A 233 1.53 -20.97 65.20
CA LEU A 233 1.36 -19.79 64.37
C LEU A 233 2.56 -19.58 63.43
N LEU A 234 2.28 -19.10 62.22
CA LEU A 234 2.87 -17.91 61.57
C LEU A 234 2.32 -17.93 60.12
N GLY A 235 1.69 -16.89 59.61
CA GLY A 235 2.27 -15.56 59.46
C GLY A 235 2.36 -15.26 57.97
N VAL A 236 1.27 -14.72 57.43
CA VAL A 236 1.06 -14.24 56.06
C VAL A 236 2.02 -13.11 55.71
N ARG A 237 2.76 -13.18 54.58
CA ARG A 237 2.74 -12.18 53.45
C ARG A 237 3.98 -12.19 52.54
N HIS A 238 3.64 -12.22 51.25
CA HIS A 238 4.17 -11.48 50.08
C HIS A 238 5.66 -11.48 49.70
N ALA A 239 5.83 -11.95 48.45
CA ALA A 239 6.84 -11.57 47.48
C ALA A 239 7.05 -10.05 47.35
N GLY A 240 8.29 -9.65 47.10
CA GLY A 240 8.68 -8.30 46.73
C GLY A 240 10.17 -8.25 46.40
N VAL A 241 10.46 -8.34 45.11
CA VAL A 241 11.77 -8.46 44.47
C VAL A 241 12.16 -7.09 43.89
N VAL A 242 13.48 -6.81 43.89
CA VAL A 242 14.24 -5.81 43.08
C VAL A 242 14.26 -4.34 43.56
N GLY A 243 15.45 -3.91 44.02
CA GLY A 243 15.98 -2.54 43.87
C GLY A 243 16.64 -2.35 42.49
N PRO A 244 17.05 -1.13 42.07
CA PRO A 244 18.18 -0.41 42.66
C PRO A 244 17.85 1.09 42.89
N GLY A 245 18.54 1.88 43.73
CA GLY A 245 19.95 2.31 43.59
C GLY A 245 20.10 3.24 42.38
N GLY A 246 20.34 4.54 42.46
CA GLY A 246 20.66 5.37 43.61
C GLY A 246 20.55 6.87 43.31
N THR A 247 20.81 7.60 44.39
CA THR A 247 20.99 9.04 44.58
C THR A 247 21.95 9.72 43.60
N GLU A 248 21.61 10.93 43.18
CA GLU A 248 22.55 12.05 43.23
C GLU A 248 21.80 13.37 43.47
N ALA A 249 22.30 14.10 44.46
CA ALA A 249 21.87 15.43 44.88
C ALA A 249 22.77 16.49 44.25
N VAL A 250 22.28 17.72 44.17
CA VAL A 250 22.97 19.04 44.10
C VAL A 250 21.98 19.97 43.38
N GLY A 251 21.60 21.18 43.84
CA GLY A 251 22.28 22.10 44.73
C GLY A 251 22.40 23.46 44.03
N ARG A 252 21.34 24.26 44.14
CA ARG A 252 21.21 25.73 44.13
C ARG A 252 22.44 26.63 43.77
N ARG A 253 22.10 27.70 43.01
CA ARG A 253 22.67 29.07 42.91
C ARG A 253 23.56 29.38 41.69
N GLY A 254 23.28 30.54 41.09
CA GLY A 254 24.03 31.19 40.01
C GLY A 254 23.10 31.96 39.10
#